data_AF-A0A918FE69-F1
#
_entry.id   AF-A0A918FE69-F1
#
_cell.length_a   1.000
_cell.length_b   1.000
_cell.length_c   1.000
_cell.angle_alpha   90.00
_cell.angle_beta   90.00
_cell.angle_gamma   90.00
#
_symmetry.space_group_name_H-M   'P 1'
#
loop_
_entity.id
_entity.type
_entity.pdbx_description
1 polymer ?
#
loop_
_entity_poly.entity_id
_entity_poly.type
_entity_poly.pdbx_seq_one_letter_code
_entity_poly.pdbx_strand_id
1 'polypeptide(L)'
;MPPLSEKLTDSLGVAGASDVTLRALLTRLEGSDLKGARLILLTDRQGERWRARYAALVQVAGEHILTAPAFGPHFGPEGVTALHALVHWAEAADLPLRETVLSASDFGRVLEEPQAEDLARLVAASSPSDAGIYLTAKNVQAGL
;
A
#
# COMPACT_ATOMS: atom_id res chain seq x y z
N MET A 1 -2.35 -30.08 11.10
CA MET A 1 -2.12 -28.72 11.62
C MET A 1 -3.04 -27.80 10.87
N PRO A 2 -3.95 -27.05 11.51
CA PRO A 2 -4.52 -25.88 10.86
C PRO A 2 -3.37 -24.90 10.55
N PRO A 3 -3.39 -24.17 9.41
CA PRO A 3 -2.43 -23.10 9.19
C PRO A 3 -2.62 -22.06 10.28
N LEU A 4 -1.50 -21.45 10.70
CA LEU A 4 -1.44 -20.34 11.64
C LEU A 4 -2.54 -19.34 11.28
N SER A 5 -3.34 -18.92 12.27
CA SER A 5 -4.39 -17.92 12.08
C SER A 5 -3.80 -16.64 11.49
N GLU A 6 -3.79 -16.53 10.16
CA GLU A 6 -3.54 -15.26 9.47
C GLU A 6 -4.65 -14.32 9.91
N LYS A 7 -4.27 -13.33 10.71
CA LYS A 7 -5.22 -12.38 11.27
C LYS A 7 -5.55 -11.39 10.16
N LEU A 8 -6.64 -11.66 9.46
CA LEU A 8 -7.17 -10.71 8.51
C LEU A 8 -7.72 -9.51 9.26
N THR A 9 -7.15 -8.34 9.01
CA THR A 9 -7.68 -7.09 9.55
C THR A 9 -8.43 -6.39 8.44
N ASP A 10 -9.58 -5.79 8.76
CA ASP A 10 -10.28 -4.88 7.85
C ASP A 10 -9.32 -3.80 7.35
N SER A 11 -9.60 -3.26 6.16
CA SER A 11 -8.78 -2.20 5.57
C SER A 11 -8.65 -1.02 6.52
N LEU A 12 -7.40 -0.68 6.85
CA LEU A 12 -7.04 0.38 7.77
C LEU A 12 -7.15 1.75 7.11
N GLY A 13 -7.75 2.70 7.83
CA GLY A 13 -7.87 4.09 7.39
C GLY A 13 -9.15 4.35 6.58
N VAL A 14 -9.15 5.46 5.84
CA VAL A 14 -10.34 5.95 5.12
C VAL A 14 -9.93 6.33 3.70
N ALA A 15 -10.71 5.89 2.71
CA ALA A 15 -10.44 6.18 1.32
C ALA A 15 -10.33 7.70 1.07
N GLY A 16 -9.26 8.13 0.43
CA GLY A 16 -8.95 9.53 0.18
C GLY A 16 -8.49 10.37 1.39
N ALA A 17 -8.52 9.84 2.61
CA ALA A 17 -7.95 10.50 3.79
C ALA A 17 -6.48 10.13 3.96
N SER A 18 -5.63 10.65 3.06
CA SER A 18 -4.24 10.22 2.87
C SER A 18 -3.39 10.30 4.14
N ASP A 19 -3.40 11.44 4.83
CA ASP A 19 -2.62 11.68 6.07
C ASP A 19 -3.15 10.85 7.25
N VAL A 20 -4.46 10.77 7.40
CA VAL A 20 -5.10 9.95 8.46
C VAL A 20 -4.76 8.48 8.28
N THR A 21 -4.83 7.98 7.05
CA THR A 21 -4.54 6.58 6.72
C THR A 21 -3.06 6.26 6.92
N LEU A 22 -2.16 7.17 6.52
CA LEU A 22 -0.72 7.02 6.77
C LEU A 22 -0.43 6.93 8.27
N ARG A 23 -0.95 7.86 9.07
CA ARG A 23 -0.72 7.87 10.52
C ARG A 23 -1.25 6.60 11.17
N ALA A 24 -2.46 6.18 10.81
CA ALA A 24 -3.04 4.94 11.33
C ALA A 24 -2.14 3.74 11.04
N LEU A 25 -1.60 3.64 9.81
CA LEU A 25 -0.67 2.58 9.42
C LEU A 25 0.63 2.63 10.24
N LEU A 26 1.27 3.79 10.32
CA LEU A 26 2.52 3.93 11.06
C LEU A 26 2.34 3.64 12.55
N THR A 27 1.29 4.17 13.19
CA THR A 27 0.96 3.87 14.58
C THR A 27 0.66 2.39 14.80
N ARG A 28 0.01 1.70 13.85
CA ARG A 28 -0.23 0.26 13.95
C ARG A 28 1.06 -0.56 13.90
N LEU A 29 2.08 -0.04 13.23
CA LEU A 29 3.39 -0.65 13.04
C LEU A 29 4.43 -0.21 14.09
N GLU A 30 4.14 0.82 14.89
CA GLU A 30 5.00 1.24 15.99
C GLU A 30 5.26 0.09 16.96
N GLY A 31 6.54 -0.16 17.26
CA GLY A 31 6.97 -1.25 18.14
C GLY A 31 6.90 -2.66 17.52
N SER A 32 6.52 -2.80 16.25
CA SER A 32 6.53 -4.08 15.54
C SER A 32 7.95 -4.46 15.11
N ASP A 33 8.27 -5.76 15.12
CA ASP A 33 9.51 -6.27 14.51
C ASP A 33 9.37 -6.31 12.99
N LEU A 34 10.05 -5.38 12.31
CA LEU A 34 10.02 -5.23 10.87
C LEU A 34 10.97 -6.19 10.15
N LYS A 35 11.66 -7.10 10.87
CA LYS A 35 12.58 -8.05 10.24
C LYS A 35 11.85 -8.98 9.28
N GLY A 36 12.23 -8.91 8.00
CA GLY A 36 11.60 -9.68 6.93
C GLY A 36 10.23 -9.15 6.52
N ALA A 37 9.83 -7.97 6.99
CA ALA A 37 8.65 -7.29 6.51
C ALA A 37 8.86 -6.76 5.09
N ARG A 38 7.77 -6.43 4.41
CA ARG A 38 7.78 -5.82 3.07
C ARG A 38 6.58 -4.93 2.85
N LEU A 39 6.76 -3.91 2.02
CA LEU A 39 5.70 -3.03 1.56
C LEU A 39 5.29 -3.41 0.13
N ILE A 40 4.00 -3.65 -0.07
CA ILE A 40 3.41 -3.92 -1.38
C ILE A 40 2.40 -2.82 -1.67
N LEU A 41 2.65 -2.05 -2.73
CA LEU A 41 1.72 -1.05 -3.23
C LEU A 41 0.73 -1.71 -4.19
N LEU A 42 -0.56 -1.51 -3.93
CA LEU A 42 -1.64 -2.02 -4.76
C LEU A 42 -2.17 -0.89 -5.62
N THR A 43 -2.32 -1.09 -6.92
CA THR A 43 -2.91 -0.09 -7.83
C THR A 43 -3.81 -0.74 -8.87
N ASP A 44 -4.76 0.00 -9.42
CA ASP A 44 -5.63 -0.43 -10.51
C ASP A 44 -5.15 0.04 -11.90
N ARG A 45 -4.01 0.73 -11.98
CA ARG A 45 -3.48 1.28 -13.23
C ARG A 45 -2.05 0.84 -13.49
N GLN A 46 -1.83 0.24 -14.66
CA GLN A 46 -0.48 0.02 -15.20
C GLN A 46 -0.07 1.23 -16.05
N GLY A 47 1.11 1.80 -15.79
CA GLY A 47 1.71 2.84 -16.63
C GLY A 47 1.17 4.28 -16.46
N GLU A 48 -0.08 4.48 -16.00
CA GLU A 48 -0.67 5.82 -15.75
C GLU A 48 -0.46 6.32 -14.32
N ARG A 49 0.79 6.41 -13.88
CA ARG A 49 1.12 6.74 -12.48
C ARG A 49 0.61 8.10 -12.01
N TRP A 50 0.54 9.08 -12.91
CA TRP A 50 0.07 10.44 -12.65
C TRP A 50 -1.44 10.53 -12.28
N ARG A 51 -2.21 9.45 -12.44
CA ARG A 51 -3.61 9.33 -11.97
C ARG A 51 -3.84 8.11 -11.09
N ALA A 52 -2.78 7.41 -10.74
CA ALA A 52 -2.90 6.18 -9.98
C ALA A 52 -3.38 6.48 -8.56
N ARG A 53 -4.26 5.60 -8.08
CA ARG A 53 -4.59 5.47 -6.67
C ARG A 53 -3.87 4.23 -6.16
N TYR A 54 -3.41 4.32 -4.92
CA TYR A 54 -2.72 3.24 -4.26
C TYR A 54 -3.35 2.94 -2.90
N ALA A 55 -3.44 1.65 -2.62
CA ALA A 55 -3.54 1.11 -1.27
C ALA A 55 -2.19 0.48 -0.91
N ALA A 56 -1.95 0.28 0.39
CA ALA A 56 -0.74 -0.33 0.89
C ALA A 56 -1.05 -1.65 1.59
N LEU A 57 -0.25 -2.67 1.31
CA LEU A 57 -0.23 -3.92 2.04
C LEU A 57 1.14 -4.08 2.69
N VAL A 58 1.18 -4.07 4.01
CA VAL A 58 2.39 -4.36 4.79
C VAL A 58 2.30 -5.78 5.32
N GLN A 59 3.24 -6.62 4.93
CA GLN A 59 3.39 -7.94 5.54
C GLN A 59 4.47 -7.86 6.62
N VAL A 60 4.10 -8.19 7.86
CA VAL A 60 4.99 -8.12 9.03
C VAL A 60 4.68 -9.27 9.98
N ALA A 61 5.69 -10.03 10.41
CA ALA A 61 5.56 -11.10 11.41
C ALA A 61 4.40 -12.10 11.20
N GLY A 62 4.02 -12.39 9.95
CA GLY A 62 2.89 -13.29 9.63
C GLY A 62 1.51 -12.62 9.65
N GLU A 63 1.45 -11.31 9.84
CA GLU A 63 0.26 -10.47 9.69
C GLU A 63 0.29 -9.73 8.34
N HIS A 64 -0.91 -9.46 7.80
CA HIS A 64 -1.12 -8.61 6.65
C HIS A 64 -1.95 -7.40 7.08
N ILE A 65 -1.35 -6.21 6.97
CA ILE A 65 -2.03 -4.94 7.23
C ILE A 65 -2.32 -4.30 5.89
N LEU A 66 -3.59 -4.27 5.52
CA LEU A 66 -4.09 -3.64 4.32
C LEU A 66 -4.64 -2.25 4.65
N THR A 67 -4.38 -1.24 3.82
CA THR A 67 -5.00 0.08 3.96
C THR A 67 -6.14 0.27 2.97
N ALA A 68 -7.05 1.19 3.30
CA ALA A 68 -7.95 1.79 2.32
C ALA A 68 -7.15 2.45 1.17
N PRO A 69 -7.75 2.63 -0.02
CA PRO A 69 -7.11 3.35 -1.11
C PRO A 69 -7.07 4.85 -0.77
N ALA A 70 -5.91 5.32 -0.33
CA ALA A 70 -5.73 6.68 0.17
C ALA A 70 -4.45 7.35 -0.34
N PHE A 71 -3.63 6.67 -1.14
CA PHE A 71 -2.33 7.19 -1.56
C PHE A 71 -2.28 7.47 -3.06
N GLY A 72 -1.41 8.40 -3.45
CA GLY A 72 -1.08 8.71 -4.84
C GLY A 72 -1.81 9.91 -5.45
N PRO A 73 -1.45 10.25 -6.71
CA PRO A 73 -1.91 11.46 -7.39
C PRO A 73 -3.43 11.58 -7.56
N HIS A 74 -4.16 10.46 -7.54
CA HIS A 74 -5.62 10.48 -7.61
C HIS A 74 -6.27 11.31 -6.48
N PHE A 75 -5.63 11.38 -5.31
CA PHE A 75 -6.13 12.12 -4.14
C PHE A 75 -5.47 13.51 -4.02
N GLY A 76 -4.90 14.03 -5.11
CA GLY A 76 -4.26 15.34 -5.13
C GLY A 76 -2.92 15.40 -4.39
N PRO A 77 -2.44 16.61 -4.07
CA PRO A 77 -1.11 16.82 -3.47
C PRO A 77 -0.92 16.08 -2.13
N GLU A 78 -1.96 15.97 -1.32
CA GLU A 78 -1.93 15.24 -0.06
C GLU A 78 -1.71 13.73 -0.26
N GLY A 79 -2.36 13.14 -1.27
CA GLY A 79 -2.16 11.74 -1.64
C GLY A 79 -0.76 11.45 -2.14
N VAL A 80 -0.18 12.36 -2.93
CA VAL A 80 1.23 12.29 -3.37
C VAL A 80 2.17 12.37 -2.17
N THR A 81 1.93 13.33 -1.28
CA THR A 81 2.77 13.56 -0.10
C THR A 81 2.74 12.35 0.84
N ALA A 82 1.56 11.78 1.07
CA ALA A 82 1.40 10.58 1.88
C ALA A 82 2.06 9.35 1.23
N LEU A 83 1.96 9.21 -0.10
CA LEU A 83 2.66 8.15 -0.84
C LEU A 83 4.18 8.29 -0.71
N HIS A 84 4.71 9.51 -0.87
CA HIS A 84 6.13 9.76 -0.69
C HIS A 84 6.58 9.42 0.72
N ALA A 85 5.83 9.85 1.74
CA ALA A 85 6.14 9.57 3.14
C ALA A 85 6.10 8.06 3.45
N LEU A 86 5.13 7.34 2.89
CA LEU A 86 5.05 5.88 3.03
C LEU A 86 6.26 5.17 2.39
N VAL A 87 6.65 5.59 1.19
CA VAL A 87 7.82 5.01 0.49
C VAL A 87 9.11 5.32 1.23
N HIS A 88 9.31 6.56 1.69
CA HIS A 88 10.47 6.94 2.50
C HIS A 88 10.54 6.16 3.81
N TRP A 89 9.39 5.96 4.48
CA TRP A 89 9.34 5.14 5.68
C TRP A 89 9.80 3.71 5.40
N ALA A 90 9.35 3.11 4.29
CA ALA A 90 9.75 1.76 3.91
C ALA A 90 11.26 1.67 3.60
N GLU A 91 11.81 2.65 2.88
CA GLU A 91 13.25 2.72 2.63
C GLU A 91 14.07 2.87 3.93
N ALA A 92 13.64 3.75 4.83
CA ALA A 92 14.31 3.97 6.11
C ALA A 92 14.28 2.72 7.01
N ALA A 93 13.23 1.89 6.86
CA ALA A 93 13.09 0.61 7.55
C ALA A 93 13.70 -0.58 6.78
N ASP A 94 14.41 -0.34 5.67
CA ASP A 94 15.01 -1.36 4.79
C ASP A 94 14.00 -2.42 4.30
N LEU A 95 12.76 -1.99 4.04
CA LEU A 95 11.68 -2.86 3.58
C LEU A 95 11.70 -2.98 2.06
N PRO A 96 11.72 -4.22 1.51
CA PRO A 96 11.56 -4.42 0.09
C PRO A 96 10.23 -3.83 -0.41
N LEU A 97 10.33 -2.95 -1.41
CA LEU A 97 9.18 -2.36 -2.08
C LEU A 97 8.74 -3.22 -3.27
N ARG A 98 7.44 -3.49 -3.33
CA ARG A 98 6.81 -4.25 -4.42
C ARG A 98 5.54 -3.55 -4.88
N GLU A 99 5.12 -3.85 -6.10
CA GLU A 99 3.88 -3.33 -6.69
C GLU A 99 3.04 -4.50 -7.21
N THR A 100 1.73 -4.46 -6.96
CA THR A 100 0.74 -5.35 -7.56
C THR A 100 -0.29 -4.52 -8.30
N VAL A 101 -0.45 -4.79 -9.59
CA VAL A 101 -1.50 -4.16 -10.40
C VAL A 101 -2.71 -5.08 -10.46
N LEU A 102 -3.88 -4.54 -10.15
CA LEU A 102 -5.16 -5.22 -10.15
C LEU A 102 -6.08 -4.68 -11.23
N SER A 103 -7.09 -5.47 -11.60
CA SER A 103 -8.23 -4.92 -12.33
C SER A 103 -8.97 -3.93 -11.43
N ALA A 104 -9.63 -2.92 -12.00
CA ALA A 104 -10.40 -1.96 -11.21
C ALA A 104 -11.51 -2.63 -10.37
N SER A 105 -12.09 -3.72 -10.88
CA SER A 105 -13.09 -4.53 -10.18
C SER A 105 -12.48 -5.25 -8.97
N ASP A 106 -11.32 -5.89 -9.13
CA ASP A 106 -10.63 -6.56 -8.03
C ASP A 106 -10.11 -5.56 -7.00
N PHE A 107 -9.66 -4.40 -7.45
CA PHE A 107 -9.17 -3.34 -6.57
C PHE A 107 -10.25 -2.86 -5.60
N GLY A 108 -11.49 -2.66 -6.04
CA GLY A 108 -12.59 -2.32 -5.13
C GLY A 108 -12.92 -3.46 -4.17
N ARG A 109 -13.20 -4.64 -4.72
CA ARG A 109 -13.64 -5.82 -3.96
C ARG A 109 -12.65 -6.22 -2.86
N VAL A 110 -11.37 -6.32 -3.18
CA VAL A 110 -10.33 -6.78 -2.24
C VAL A 110 -10.10 -5.77 -1.12
N LEU A 111 -10.27 -4.48 -1.39
CA LEU A 111 -10.06 -3.44 -0.38
C LEU A 111 -11.30 -3.23 0.52
N GLU A 112 -12.50 -3.53 0.04
CA GLU A 112 -13.72 -3.46 0.85
C GLU A 112 -13.87 -4.67 1.78
N GLU A 113 -13.68 -5.87 1.24
CA GLU A 113 -13.82 -7.12 1.98
C GLU A 113 -12.63 -8.04 1.68
N PRO A 114 -11.45 -7.79 2.29
CA PRO A 114 -10.29 -8.62 2.06
C PRO A 114 -10.59 -10.06 2.49
N GLN A 115 -10.04 -11.03 1.75
CA GLN A 115 -10.01 -12.45 2.14
C GLN A 115 -8.55 -12.91 2.21
N ALA A 116 -8.24 -13.92 3.03
CA ALA A 116 -6.87 -14.43 3.16
C ALA A 116 -6.28 -14.89 1.81
N GLU A 117 -7.12 -15.53 0.99
CA GLU A 117 -6.77 -15.95 -0.36
C GLU A 117 -6.45 -14.77 -1.30
N ASP A 118 -7.15 -13.65 -1.13
CA ASP A 118 -6.85 -12.43 -1.89
C ASP A 118 -5.46 -11.91 -1.52
N LEU A 119 -5.17 -11.77 -0.22
CA LEU A 119 -3.87 -11.28 0.25
C LEU A 119 -2.73 -12.19 -0.19
N ALA A 120 -2.90 -13.51 -0.10
CA ALA A 120 -1.92 -14.49 -0.59
C ALA A 120 -1.67 -14.33 -2.10
N ARG A 121 -2.73 -14.15 -2.90
CA ARG A 121 -2.61 -13.88 -4.34
C ARG A 121 -1.90 -12.55 -4.62
N LEU A 122 -2.19 -11.50 -3.87
CA LEU A 122 -1.54 -10.19 -4.01
C LEU A 122 -0.04 -10.28 -3.75
N VAL A 123 0.36 -10.98 -2.68
CA VAL A 123 1.76 -11.19 -2.35
C VAL A 123 2.46 -11.99 -3.45
N ALA A 124 1.83 -13.06 -3.94
CA ALA A 124 2.40 -13.91 -4.99
C ALA A 124 2.54 -13.19 -6.34
N ALA A 125 1.58 -12.33 -6.70
CA ALA A 125 1.57 -11.58 -7.96
C ALA A 125 2.44 -10.32 -7.93
N SER A 126 2.87 -9.88 -6.75
CA SER A 126 3.64 -8.64 -6.59
C SER A 126 4.97 -8.70 -7.33
N SER A 127 5.33 -7.61 -7.99
CA SER A 127 6.60 -7.41 -8.69
C SER A 127 7.53 -6.51 -7.87
N PRO A 128 8.85 -6.73 -7.85
CA PRO A 128 9.79 -5.77 -7.27
C PRO A 128 9.61 -4.39 -7.90
N SER A 129 9.61 -3.35 -7.07
CA SER A 129 9.40 -1.98 -7.53
C SER A 129 10.50 -1.06 -6.99
N ASP A 130 10.98 -0.17 -7.85
CA ASP A 130 11.94 0.87 -7.47
C ASP A 130 11.21 2.01 -6.74
N ALA A 131 11.71 2.45 -5.60
CA ALA A 131 11.10 3.54 -4.81
C ALA A 131 11.12 4.89 -5.54
N GLY A 132 12.17 5.17 -6.32
CA GLY A 132 12.38 6.44 -7.02
C GLY A 132 11.24 6.78 -7.99
N ILE A 133 10.52 5.77 -8.49
CA ILE A 133 9.40 5.97 -9.42
C ILE A 133 8.18 6.60 -8.76
N TYR A 134 8.04 6.46 -7.44
CA TYR A 134 6.98 7.10 -6.66
C TYR A 134 7.41 8.49 -6.18
N LEU A 135 8.72 8.69 -5.97
CA LEU A 135 9.31 9.94 -5.46
C LEU A 135 9.59 11.00 -6.55
N THR A 136 9.24 10.73 -7.81
CA THR A 136 9.56 11.63 -8.91
C THR A 136 8.61 12.84 -8.97
N ALA A 137 9.17 14.05 -9.09
CA ALA A 137 8.44 15.32 -9.18
C ALA A 137 7.44 15.43 -10.35
N LYS A 138 7.50 14.54 -11.36
CA LYS A 138 6.47 14.47 -12.41
C LYS A 138 5.07 14.16 -11.87
N ASN A 139 4.97 13.58 -10.67
CA ASN A 139 3.70 13.34 -9.98
C ASN A 139 3.11 14.61 -9.31
N VAL A 140 3.88 15.70 -9.21
CA VAL A 140 3.48 16.98 -8.58
C VAL A 140 2.93 17.98 -9.61
N GLN A 141 3.31 17.86 -10.89
CA GLN A 141 3.05 18.89 -11.90
C GLN A 141 1.71 18.78 -12.66
N ALA A 142 0.86 17.78 -12.37
CA ALA A 142 -0.45 17.63 -13.02
C ALA A 142 -1.58 18.41 -12.32
N GLY A 143 -1.27 19.24 -11.31
CA GLY A 143 -2.23 19.98 -10.49
C GLY A 143 -2.05 21.50 -10.50
N LEU A 144 -1.47 22.07 -11.56
CA LEU A 144 -1.45 23.52 -11.82
C LEU A 144 -2.24 23.83 -13.10
#